data_AF-A0A1W1DW89-F1
#
_entry.id   AF-A0A1W1DW89-F1
#
_cell.length_a   1.000
_cell.length_b   1.000
_cell.length_c   1.000
_cell.angle_alpha   90.00
_cell.angle_beta   90.00
_cell.angle_gamma   90.00
#
_symmetry.space_group_name_H-M   'P 1'
#
loop_
_entity.id
_entity.type
_entity.pdbx_description
1 polymer ?
#
loop_
_entity_poly.entity_id
_entity_poly.type
_entity_poly.pdbx_seq_one_letter_code
_entity_poly.pdbx_strand_id
1 'polypeptide(L)'
;MQGVDRFVDEVYDLIKHFDFIPRWRFDDVMISYAATGGSVGPHFDYYDVFLLQGSGRRRWHISTQDCELDNYLDDVPLRIMDRFSAEQIWDVEPGDVVYIPPKVAHHGVSLDDECTTLSFGYRAYSSEELFESIDKHCPAQQKKNYYQDPTWDNTHSPALIPTSAVEQAQKILDISADDFAEFITKPDTLDEQLLQHFEAGVFDSQAQYKLHPSCKVAYLLIEEIPKVFINGEYFDTRKFDPKIVVQFCNQLTINASKHQQLTTDLFKQNLIYIVD
;
A
#
# COMPACT_ATOMS: atom_id res chain seq x y z
N MET A 1 0.49 -16.00 -0.88
CA MET A 1 1.81 -15.36 -1.07
C MET A 1 1.63 -13.88 -0.85
N GLN A 2 2.46 -13.26 -0.03
CA GLN A 2 2.46 -11.81 0.21
C GLN A 2 3.38 -11.11 -0.82
N GLY A 3 3.17 -9.82 -1.05
CA GLY A 3 4.08 -8.98 -1.84
C GLY A 3 4.28 -9.42 -3.29
N VAL A 4 3.28 -10.04 -3.93
CA VAL A 4 3.47 -10.63 -5.27
C VAL A 4 3.71 -9.55 -6.34
N ASP A 5 3.14 -8.36 -6.12
CA ASP A 5 3.38 -7.16 -6.92
C ASP A 5 4.87 -6.75 -7.01
N ARG A 6 5.71 -7.14 -6.04
CA ARG A 6 7.15 -6.85 -6.08
C ARG A 6 7.92 -7.73 -7.06
N PHE A 7 7.33 -8.85 -7.50
CA PHE A 7 7.98 -9.87 -8.31
C PHE A 7 7.35 -10.07 -9.69
N VAL A 8 6.10 -9.65 -9.87
CA VAL A 8 5.33 -9.86 -11.11
C VAL A 8 4.82 -8.51 -11.60
N ASP A 9 5.43 -8.00 -12.68
CA ASP A 9 5.11 -6.70 -13.24
C ASP A 9 3.63 -6.57 -13.64
N GLU A 10 3.01 -7.63 -14.14
CA GLU A 10 1.59 -7.63 -14.50
C GLU A 10 0.68 -7.45 -13.29
N VAL A 11 1.09 -7.94 -12.10
CA VAL A 11 0.35 -7.73 -10.85
C VAL A 11 0.57 -6.32 -10.35
N TYR A 12 1.81 -5.81 -10.42
CA TYR A 12 2.13 -4.43 -10.08
C TYR A 12 1.32 -3.43 -10.92
N ASP A 13 1.18 -3.70 -12.22
CA ASP A 13 0.45 -2.84 -13.14
C ASP A 13 -1.06 -2.77 -12.85
N LEU A 14 -1.62 -3.72 -12.10
CA LEU A 14 -3.02 -3.65 -11.64
C LEU A 14 -3.23 -2.59 -10.56
N ILE A 15 -2.19 -2.24 -9.79
CA ILE A 15 -2.28 -1.27 -8.68
C ILE A 15 -2.81 0.09 -9.17
N LYS A 16 -2.49 0.48 -10.42
CA LYS A 16 -2.96 1.75 -11.02
C LYS A 16 -4.49 1.89 -11.06
N HIS A 17 -5.23 0.78 -11.04
CA HIS A 17 -6.69 0.81 -10.98
C HIS A 17 -7.22 1.26 -9.61
N PHE A 18 -6.35 1.29 -8.61
CA PHE A 18 -6.62 1.66 -7.22
C PHE A 18 -5.99 3.00 -6.81
N ASP A 19 -5.46 3.76 -7.77
CA ASP A 19 -4.86 5.09 -7.58
C ASP A 19 -5.87 6.18 -7.13
N PHE A 20 -7.15 5.82 -7.00
CA PHE A 20 -8.17 6.64 -6.34
C PHE A 20 -7.96 6.71 -4.81
N ILE A 21 -7.11 5.85 -4.23
CA ILE A 21 -6.57 6.03 -2.87
C ILE A 21 -5.09 6.43 -3.02
N PRO A 22 -4.58 7.38 -2.20
CA PRO A 22 -3.17 7.76 -2.28
C PRO A 22 -2.22 6.56 -2.12
N ARG A 23 -1.20 6.44 -2.96
CA ARG A 23 -0.29 5.27 -3.00
C ARG A 23 0.49 5.05 -1.72
N TRP A 24 0.72 6.09 -0.93
CA TRP A 24 1.34 5.92 0.39
C TRP A 24 0.42 5.17 1.37
N ARG A 25 -0.86 4.94 1.06
CA ARG A 25 -1.73 4.04 1.82
C ARG A 25 -1.61 2.59 1.37
N PHE A 26 -1.18 2.33 0.13
CA PHE A 26 -1.11 0.99 -0.44
C PHE A 26 0.04 0.19 0.15
N ASP A 27 -0.21 -1.06 0.51
CA ASP A 27 0.78 -1.95 1.11
C ASP A 27 1.35 -2.92 0.08
N ASP A 28 0.54 -3.91 -0.32
CA ASP A 28 0.93 -4.97 -1.24
C ASP A 28 -0.27 -5.63 -1.95
N VAL A 29 0.06 -6.54 -2.89
CA VAL A 29 -0.89 -7.50 -3.44
C VAL A 29 -0.56 -8.90 -2.92
N MET A 30 -1.42 -9.40 -2.02
CA MET A 30 -1.42 -10.81 -1.65
C MET A 30 -2.18 -11.63 -2.70
N ILE A 31 -1.66 -12.78 -3.10
CA ILE A 31 -2.41 -13.75 -3.91
C ILE A 31 -2.61 -15.05 -3.14
N SER A 32 -3.86 -15.50 -3.09
CA SER A 32 -4.24 -16.80 -2.53
C SER A 32 -4.66 -17.78 -3.63
N TYR A 33 -4.41 -19.06 -3.40
CA TYR A 33 -4.95 -20.17 -4.19
C TYR A 33 -5.61 -21.16 -3.21
N ALA A 34 -6.77 -21.69 -3.59
CA ALA A 34 -7.51 -22.64 -2.77
C ALA A 34 -8.29 -23.64 -3.64
N ALA A 35 -8.24 -24.92 -3.26
CA ALA A 35 -9.18 -25.94 -3.73
C ALA A 35 -10.56 -25.77 -3.08
N THR A 36 -11.57 -26.52 -3.53
CA THR A 36 -12.93 -26.42 -3.01
C THR A 36 -12.96 -26.59 -1.49
N GLY A 37 -13.66 -25.67 -0.80
CA GLY A 37 -13.75 -25.62 0.65
C GLY A 37 -12.57 -24.92 1.36
N GLY A 38 -11.49 -24.59 0.64
CA GLY A 38 -10.34 -23.89 1.21
C GLY A 38 -10.69 -22.49 1.72
N SER A 39 -10.24 -22.19 2.94
CA SER A 39 -10.52 -20.96 3.68
C SER A 39 -9.43 -20.70 4.73
N VAL A 40 -9.27 -19.44 5.14
CA VAL A 40 -8.44 -19.01 6.29
C VAL A 40 -9.25 -18.87 7.58
N GLY A 41 -10.56 -19.14 7.53
CA GLY A 41 -11.50 -18.92 8.62
C GLY A 41 -12.04 -17.49 8.69
N PRO A 42 -13.08 -17.23 9.50
CA PRO A 42 -13.58 -15.88 9.76
C PRO A 42 -12.55 -15.05 10.51
N HIS A 43 -12.29 -13.84 10.04
CA HIS A 43 -11.38 -12.88 10.66
C HIS A 43 -11.78 -11.45 10.27
N PHE A 44 -11.19 -10.46 10.94
CA PHE A 44 -11.27 -9.06 10.54
C PHE A 44 -9.88 -8.43 10.60
N ASP A 45 -9.68 -7.39 9.79
CA ASP A 45 -8.43 -6.66 9.71
C ASP A 45 -8.63 -5.18 10.07
N TYR A 46 -7.52 -4.47 10.31
CA TYR A 46 -7.52 -3.03 10.58
C TYR A 46 -7.30 -2.18 9.33
N TYR A 47 -7.18 -2.81 8.19
CA TYR A 47 -6.92 -2.16 6.92
C TYR A 47 -8.07 -2.35 5.94
N ASP A 48 -8.12 -1.42 4.99
CA ASP A 48 -8.91 -1.55 3.77
C ASP A 48 -8.32 -2.64 2.88
N VAL A 49 -9.18 -3.45 2.26
CA VAL A 49 -8.76 -4.43 1.26
C VAL A 49 -9.77 -4.54 0.13
N PHE A 50 -9.27 -4.63 -1.10
CA PHE A 50 -10.07 -4.98 -2.27
C PHE A 50 -9.71 -6.39 -2.71
N LEU A 51 -10.70 -7.28 -2.69
CA LEU A 51 -10.59 -8.69 -3.00
C LEU A 51 -11.07 -8.90 -4.43
N LEU A 52 -10.13 -8.89 -5.38
CA LEU A 52 -10.39 -9.20 -6.78
C LEU A 52 -10.41 -10.72 -6.97
N GLN A 53 -11.53 -11.24 -7.43
CA GLN A 53 -11.65 -12.66 -7.75
C GLN A 53 -10.91 -12.95 -9.06
N GLY A 54 -9.91 -13.82 -8.99
CA GLY A 54 -9.10 -14.27 -10.12
C GLY A 54 -9.77 -15.43 -10.86
N SER A 55 -9.28 -16.64 -10.66
CA SER A 55 -9.86 -17.89 -11.19
C SER A 55 -10.87 -18.49 -10.21
N GLY A 56 -11.79 -19.30 -10.73
CA GLY A 56 -12.82 -19.99 -9.92
C GLY A 56 -13.74 -19.02 -9.18
N ARG A 57 -14.63 -19.58 -8.34
CA ARG A 57 -15.59 -18.80 -7.54
C ARG A 57 -15.31 -18.91 -6.05
N ARG A 58 -15.66 -17.85 -5.32
CA ARG A 58 -15.55 -17.78 -3.86
C ARG A 58 -16.84 -17.29 -3.24
N ARG A 59 -17.25 -17.92 -2.14
CA ARG A 59 -18.34 -17.43 -1.29
C ARG A 59 -17.76 -16.59 -0.18
N TRP A 60 -18.14 -15.32 -0.12
CA TRP A 60 -17.81 -14.40 0.96
C TRP A 60 -18.98 -14.25 1.91
N HIS A 61 -18.73 -14.50 3.19
CA HIS A 61 -19.64 -14.16 4.29
C HIS A 61 -19.09 -12.94 5.02
N ILE A 62 -19.90 -11.89 5.19
CA ILE A 62 -19.49 -10.61 5.78
C ILE A 62 -20.30 -10.29 7.03
N SER A 63 -19.66 -9.69 8.03
CA SER A 63 -20.30 -9.23 9.26
C SER A 63 -19.61 -8.00 9.85
N THR A 64 -20.40 -7.10 10.42
CA THR A 64 -19.93 -5.96 11.24
C THR A 64 -20.00 -6.27 12.73
N GLN A 65 -20.46 -7.46 13.11
CA GLN A 65 -20.64 -7.88 14.49
C GLN A 65 -19.35 -8.52 15.05
N ASP A 66 -19.18 -8.41 16.38
CA ASP A 66 -18.12 -9.09 17.16
C ASP A 66 -16.67 -8.88 16.64
N CYS A 67 -16.40 -7.76 15.97
CA CYS A 67 -15.08 -7.39 15.42
C CYS A 67 -14.17 -6.76 16.49
N GLU A 68 -13.93 -7.50 17.57
CA GLU A 68 -13.10 -7.09 18.71
C GLU A 68 -11.94 -8.07 18.95
N LEU A 69 -10.84 -7.55 19.51
CA LEU A 69 -9.57 -8.30 19.62
C LEU A 69 -9.60 -9.49 20.58
N ASP A 70 -10.65 -9.63 21.39
CA ASP A 70 -10.85 -10.73 22.33
C ASP A 70 -11.77 -11.83 21.79
N ASN A 71 -12.29 -11.67 20.56
CA ASN A 71 -13.12 -12.67 19.89
C ASN A 71 -12.28 -13.53 18.94
N TYR A 72 -11.34 -14.31 19.48
CA TYR A 72 -10.52 -15.24 18.71
C TYR A 72 -10.43 -16.60 19.40
N LEU A 73 -10.24 -17.64 18.60
CA LEU A 73 -9.92 -18.98 19.09
C LEU A 73 -8.58 -18.94 19.83
N ASP A 74 -8.55 -19.55 21.03
CA ASP A 74 -7.33 -19.77 21.79
C ASP A 74 -6.48 -20.88 21.14
N ASP A 75 -5.16 -20.84 21.39
CA ASP A 75 -4.20 -21.89 21.04
C ASP A 75 -4.12 -22.26 19.54
N VAL A 76 -4.48 -21.35 18.64
CA VAL A 76 -4.27 -21.48 17.19
C VAL A 76 -3.28 -20.43 16.67
N PRO A 77 -2.44 -20.77 15.66
CA PRO A 77 -1.46 -19.83 15.12
C PRO A 77 -2.08 -18.73 14.25
N LEU A 78 -3.35 -18.87 13.86
CA LEU A 78 -4.09 -17.95 13.00
C LEU A 78 -5.13 -17.18 13.82
N ARG A 79 -5.35 -15.91 13.47
CA ARG A 79 -6.40 -15.08 14.06
C ARG A 79 -7.77 -15.46 13.49
N ILE A 80 -8.37 -16.52 14.02
CA ILE A 80 -9.70 -17.01 13.61
C ILE A 80 -10.72 -16.63 14.68
N MET A 81 -11.80 -15.97 14.28
CA MET A 81 -12.86 -15.54 15.20
C MET A 81 -13.55 -16.74 15.85
N ASP A 82 -13.77 -16.66 17.17
CA ASP A 82 -14.52 -17.68 17.92
C ASP A 82 -16.01 -17.63 17.57
N ARG A 83 -16.58 -16.41 17.55
CA ARG A 83 -17.97 -16.17 17.16
C ARG A 83 -18.02 -15.39 15.86
N PHE A 84 -18.76 -15.92 14.89
CA PHE A 84 -19.01 -15.27 13.62
C PHE A 84 -20.43 -15.59 13.13
N SER A 85 -21.21 -14.55 12.86
CA SER A 85 -22.52 -14.67 12.21
C SER A 85 -22.56 -13.75 11.00
N ALA A 86 -22.74 -14.35 9.81
CA ALA A 86 -22.81 -13.60 8.57
C ALA A 86 -24.08 -12.73 8.53
N GLU A 87 -23.89 -11.45 8.20
CA GLU A 87 -24.98 -10.52 7.89
C GLU A 87 -25.27 -10.50 6.38
N GLN A 88 -24.23 -10.70 5.57
CA GLN A 88 -24.31 -10.71 4.11
C GLN A 88 -23.51 -11.88 3.53
N ILE A 89 -23.97 -12.41 2.39
CA ILE A 89 -23.34 -13.53 1.69
C ILE A 89 -23.37 -13.25 0.20
N TRP A 90 -22.21 -13.37 -0.44
CA TRP A 90 -22.07 -13.20 -1.89
C TRP A 90 -21.23 -14.33 -2.47
N ASP A 91 -21.63 -14.83 -3.63
CA ASP A 91 -20.76 -15.65 -4.47
C ASP A 91 -20.18 -14.74 -5.54
N VAL A 92 -18.85 -14.72 -5.66
CA VAL A 92 -18.14 -13.89 -6.64
C VAL A 92 -17.46 -14.74 -7.69
N GLU A 93 -17.43 -14.23 -8.92
CA GLU A 93 -16.87 -14.86 -10.10
C GLU A 93 -15.65 -14.07 -10.61
N PRO A 94 -14.82 -14.65 -11.50
CA PRO A 94 -13.67 -13.96 -12.08
C PRO A 94 -13.97 -12.54 -12.58
N GLY A 95 -13.26 -11.55 -12.05
CA GLY A 95 -13.42 -10.12 -12.37
C GLY A 95 -14.27 -9.33 -11.37
N ASP A 96 -15.03 -9.98 -10.49
CA ASP A 96 -15.73 -9.31 -9.41
C ASP A 96 -14.74 -8.80 -8.35
N VAL A 97 -15.08 -7.66 -7.72
CA VAL A 97 -14.29 -7.06 -6.63
C VAL A 97 -15.16 -6.86 -5.41
N VAL A 98 -14.71 -7.39 -4.26
CA VAL A 98 -15.31 -7.14 -2.96
C VAL A 98 -14.43 -6.18 -2.17
N TYR A 99 -14.96 -5.04 -1.76
CA TYR A 99 -14.28 -4.13 -0.85
C TYR A 99 -14.68 -4.43 0.59
N ILE A 100 -13.68 -4.61 1.46
CA ILE A 100 -13.86 -4.79 2.91
C ILE A 100 -13.14 -3.64 3.63
N PRO A 101 -13.87 -2.77 4.34
CA PRO A 101 -13.26 -1.72 5.15
C PRO A 101 -12.69 -2.28 6.46
N PRO A 102 -11.88 -1.48 7.18
CA PRO A 102 -11.36 -1.85 8.51
C PRO A 102 -12.45 -2.28 9.48
N LYS A 103 -12.12 -3.24 10.33
CA LYS A 103 -12.99 -3.83 11.36
C LYS A 103 -14.30 -4.41 10.81
N VAL A 104 -14.28 -4.96 9.60
CA VAL A 104 -15.37 -5.77 9.06
C VAL A 104 -14.89 -7.22 8.92
N ALA A 105 -15.60 -8.11 9.60
CA ALA A 105 -15.32 -9.53 9.56
C ALA A 105 -15.72 -10.13 8.22
N HIS A 106 -14.86 -10.99 7.68
CA HIS A 106 -15.06 -11.64 6.41
C HIS A 106 -14.56 -13.09 6.47
N HIS A 107 -15.29 -13.97 5.78
CA HIS A 107 -14.98 -15.39 5.69
C HIS A 107 -15.20 -15.88 4.26
N GLY A 108 -14.09 -16.12 3.56
CA GLY A 108 -14.08 -16.52 2.15
C GLY A 108 -13.84 -18.00 1.98
N VAL A 109 -14.81 -18.72 1.42
CA VAL A 109 -14.73 -20.16 1.17
C VAL A 109 -14.69 -20.41 -0.33
N SER A 110 -13.65 -21.11 -0.81
CA SER A 110 -13.56 -21.50 -2.21
C SER A 110 -14.70 -22.44 -2.61
N LEU A 111 -15.35 -22.21 -3.75
CA LEU A 111 -16.39 -23.08 -4.28
C LEU A 111 -15.87 -24.07 -5.32
N ASP A 112 -14.73 -23.78 -5.95
CA ASP A 112 -14.17 -24.56 -7.06
C ASP A 112 -12.72 -24.99 -6.75
N ASP A 113 -12.19 -25.98 -7.48
CA ASP A 113 -10.87 -26.57 -7.23
C ASP A 113 -9.68 -25.65 -7.58
N GLU A 114 -9.91 -24.65 -8.43
CA GLU A 114 -8.90 -23.68 -8.87
C GLU A 114 -9.36 -22.26 -8.60
N CYS A 115 -9.47 -21.90 -7.31
CA CYS A 115 -9.88 -20.58 -6.89
C CYS A 115 -8.68 -19.70 -6.54
N THR A 116 -8.56 -18.54 -7.17
CA THR A 116 -7.56 -17.52 -6.80
C THR A 116 -8.21 -16.20 -6.45
N THR A 117 -7.64 -15.50 -5.46
CA THR A 117 -8.09 -14.16 -5.06
C THR A 117 -6.85 -13.29 -4.89
N LEU A 118 -6.87 -12.12 -5.53
CA LEU A 118 -5.87 -11.06 -5.39
C LEU A 118 -6.40 -10.05 -4.39
N SER A 119 -5.71 -9.91 -3.26
CA SER A 119 -6.04 -8.96 -2.20
C SER A 119 -5.15 -7.74 -2.33
N PHE A 120 -5.72 -6.62 -2.77
CA PHE A 120 -5.04 -5.32 -2.79
C PHE A 120 -5.18 -4.71 -1.40
N GLY A 121 -4.13 -4.88 -0.60
CA GLY A 121 -4.08 -4.46 0.80
C GLY A 121 -3.63 -3.02 0.95
N TYR A 122 -4.21 -2.33 1.92
CA TYR A 122 -3.75 -1.03 2.38
C TYR A 122 -3.11 -1.18 3.75
N ARG A 123 -2.19 -0.28 4.10
CA ARG A 123 -1.53 -0.33 5.39
C ARG A 123 -2.48 0.15 6.49
N ALA A 124 -2.33 -0.26 7.73
CA ALA A 124 -2.99 0.41 8.85
C ALA A 124 -1.89 1.01 9.73
N TYR A 125 -1.87 2.33 9.90
CA TYR A 125 -0.87 2.98 10.73
C TYR A 125 -1.33 3.01 12.18
N SER A 126 -0.70 2.24 13.04
CA SER A 126 -0.97 2.31 14.47
C SER A 126 -0.46 3.63 15.04
N SER A 127 -1.09 4.11 16.12
CA SER A 127 -0.52 5.22 16.88
C SER A 127 0.86 4.86 17.44
N GLU A 128 1.12 3.60 17.78
CA GLU A 128 2.43 3.20 18.28
C GLU A 128 3.54 3.44 17.26
N GLU A 129 3.36 2.99 16.01
CA GLU A 129 4.31 3.23 14.92
C GLU A 129 4.55 4.72 14.66
N LEU A 130 3.49 5.54 14.68
CA LEU A 130 3.60 6.99 14.47
C LEU A 130 4.38 7.70 15.59
N PHE A 131 4.26 7.24 16.84
CA PHE A 131 5.05 7.80 17.94
C PHE A 131 6.51 7.38 17.83
N GLU A 132 6.75 6.09 17.54
CA GLU A 132 8.09 5.54 17.36
C GLU A 132 8.82 6.17 16.18
N SER A 133 8.11 6.57 15.12
CA SER A 133 8.71 7.20 13.93
C SER A 133 9.40 8.53 14.21
N ILE A 134 9.08 9.18 15.34
CA ILE A 134 9.73 10.42 15.79
C ILE A 134 10.36 10.28 17.18
N ASP A 135 10.77 9.06 17.54
CA ASP A 135 11.45 8.73 18.81
C ASP A 135 10.66 9.14 20.08
N LYS A 136 9.32 9.13 20.01
CA LYS A 136 8.44 9.41 21.15
C LYS A 136 7.79 8.14 21.68
N HIS A 137 7.44 8.14 22.97
CA HIS A 137 6.69 7.06 23.59
C HIS A 137 5.19 7.18 23.36
N CYS A 138 4.55 6.14 22.83
CA CYS A 138 3.10 6.08 22.66
C CYS A 138 2.38 5.89 24.02
N PRO A 139 1.49 6.80 24.44
CA PRO A 139 0.70 6.64 25.66
C PRO A 139 -0.16 5.38 25.64
N ALA A 140 -0.30 4.69 26.78
CA ALA A 140 -1.05 3.43 26.88
C ALA A 140 -2.49 3.53 26.34
N GLN A 141 -3.14 4.68 26.52
CA GLN A 141 -4.51 4.94 26.03
C GLN A 141 -4.59 5.04 24.50
N GLN A 142 -3.49 5.31 23.81
CA GLN A 142 -3.44 5.46 22.35
C GLN A 142 -2.93 4.20 21.64
N LYS A 143 -2.33 3.23 22.34
CA LYS A 143 -1.74 2.02 21.72
C LYS A 143 -2.71 1.18 20.89
N LYS A 144 -4.02 1.31 21.11
CA LYS A 144 -5.06 0.61 20.35
C LYS A 144 -5.66 1.44 19.21
N ASN A 145 -5.22 2.68 19.06
CA ASN A 145 -5.72 3.58 18.04
C ASN A 145 -4.92 3.42 16.74
N TYR A 146 -5.59 3.73 15.65
CA TYR A 146 -5.03 3.74 14.31
C TYR A 146 -5.31 5.10 13.68
N TYR A 147 -4.41 5.52 12.79
CA TYR A 147 -4.67 6.57 11.82
C TYR A 147 -6.00 6.34 11.11
N GLN A 148 -6.76 7.40 10.90
CA GLN A 148 -8.09 7.34 10.29
C GLN A 148 -8.10 8.20 9.05
N ASP A 149 -8.21 7.61 7.86
CA ASP A 149 -8.13 8.35 6.61
C ASP A 149 -9.11 9.54 6.57
N PRO A 150 -8.65 10.78 6.32
CA PRO A 150 -9.54 11.89 6.01
C PRO A 150 -10.20 11.69 4.64
N THR A 151 -11.12 12.59 4.30
CA THR A 151 -11.63 12.66 2.93
C THR A 151 -10.55 13.23 2.01
N TRP A 152 -10.11 12.42 1.05
CA TRP A 152 -9.14 12.81 0.02
C TRP A 152 -9.87 13.29 -1.25
N ASP A 153 -9.30 14.28 -1.92
CA ASP A 153 -9.48 14.48 -3.37
C ASP A 153 -8.09 14.41 -4.00
N ASN A 154 -7.76 13.24 -4.54
CA ASN A 154 -6.47 12.90 -5.12
C ASN A 154 -6.59 12.65 -6.63
N THR A 155 -7.63 13.20 -7.27
CA THR A 155 -7.87 13.00 -8.69
C THR A 155 -6.61 13.39 -9.49
N HIS A 156 -6.02 12.42 -10.19
CA HIS A 156 -4.77 12.55 -10.97
C HIS A 156 -3.46 12.78 -10.18
N SER A 157 -3.46 12.67 -8.84
CA SER A 157 -2.27 12.88 -8.00
C SER A 157 -2.07 11.77 -6.95
N PRO A 158 -1.90 10.49 -7.37
CA PRO A 158 -1.82 9.36 -6.43
C PRO A 158 -0.62 9.40 -5.49
N ALA A 159 0.46 10.12 -5.83
CA ALA A 159 1.64 10.26 -4.96
C ALA A 159 1.59 11.50 -4.05
N LEU A 160 0.55 12.33 -4.15
CA LEU A 160 0.39 13.50 -3.28
C LEU A 160 0.05 13.06 -1.85
N ILE A 161 0.73 13.66 -0.89
CA ILE A 161 0.35 13.68 0.52
C ILE A 161 -0.45 14.97 0.74
N PRO A 162 -1.79 14.91 0.79
CA PRO A 162 -2.59 16.11 0.98
C PRO A 162 -2.44 16.64 2.40
N THR A 163 -2.64 17.95 2.60
CA THR A 163 -2.54 18.59 3.91
C THR A 163 -3.45 17.93 4.95
N SER A 164 -4.65 17.51 4.54
CA SER A 164 -5.58 16.78 5.40
C SER A 164 -4.99 15.46 5.95
N ALA A 165 -4.05 14.83 5.25
CA ALA A 165 -3.36 13.62 5.72
C ALA A 165 -2.55 13.91 6.98
N VAL A 166 -1.79 15.00 6.90
CA VAL A 166 -0.89 15.46 7.96
C VAL A 166 -1.72 15.96 9.14
N GLU A 167 -2.74 16.77 8.89
CA GLU A 167 -3.67 17.26 9.94
C GLU A 167 -4.34 16.12 10.70
N GLN A 168 -4.62 15.01 10.03
CA GLN A 168 -5.17 13.83 10.66
C GLN A 168 -4.14 13.10 11.53
N ALA A 169 -2.89 12.98 11.08
CA ALA A 169 -1.81 12.43 11.89
C ALA A 169 -1.57 13.31 13.13
N GLN A 170 -1.70 14.63 12.98
CA GLN A 170 -1.59 15.62 14.05
C GLN A 170 -2.65 15.50 15.16
N LYS A 171 -3.77 14.81 14.90
CA LYS A 171 -4.76 14.48 15.94
C LYS A 171 -4.27 13.37 16.89
N ILE A 172 -3.30 12.57 16.45
CA ILE A 172 -2.69 11.49 17.24
C ILE A 172 -1.50 12.04 18.02
N LEU A 173 -0.58 12.72 17.32
CA LEU A 173 0.61 13.32 17.91
C LEU A 173 1.11 14.53 17.12
N ASP A 174 1.85 15.43 17.77
CA ASP A 174 2.47 16.59 17.12
C ASP A 174 3.64 16.16 16.23
N ILE A 175 3.31 15.71 15.02
CA ILE A 175 4.22 15.28 13.94
C ILE A 175 4.30 16.35 12.86
N SER A 176 5.51 16.60 12.34
CA SER A 176 5.68 17.50 11.21
C SER A 176 5.22 16.85 9.90
N ALA A 177 4.97 17.65 8.87
CA ALA A 177 4.64 17.12 7.55
C ALA A 177 5.78 16.28 6.97
N ASP A 178 7.03 16.68 7.23
CA ASP A 178 8.23 15.97 6.78
C ASP A 178 8.35 14.61 7.47
N ASP A 179 8.27 14.58 8.81
CA ASP A 179 8.36 13.33 9.57
C ASP A 179 7.24 12.35 9.18
N PHE A 180 6.04 12.87 8.89
CA PHE A 180 4.94 12.05 8.40
C PHE A 180 5.23 11.48 7.01
N ALA A 181 5.78 12.30 6.10
CA ALA A 181 6.16 11.87 4.76
C ALA A 181 7.29 10.83 4.77
N GLU A 182 8.30 11.01 5.63
CA GLU A 182 9.37 10.04 5.86
C GLU A 182 8.79 8.72 6.42
N PHE A 183 7.90 8.79 7.40
CA PHE A 183 7.25 7.62 7.98
C PHE A 183 6.46 6.79 6.95
N ILE A 184 5.56 7.42 6.19
CA ILE A 184 4.68 6.69 5.25
C ILE A 184 5.39 6.21 3.98
N THR A 185 6.56 6.78 3.66
CA THR A 185 7.38 6.31 2.53
C THR A 185 8.49 5.35 2.97
N LYS A 186 8.57 4.99 4.26
CA LYS A 186 9.55 4.02 4.73
C LYS A 186 9.23 2.62 4.15
N PRO A 187 10.20 1.93 3.51
CA PRO A 187 10.00 0.58 3.00
C PRO A 187 9.75 -0.41 4.15
N ASP A 188 9.02 -1.48 3.85
CA ASP A 188 8.93 -2.63 4.75
C ASP A 188 10.22 -3.48 4.69
N THR A 189 10.33 -4.48 5.56
CA THR A 189 11.53 -5.34 5.63
C THR A 189 11.82 -6.10 4.34
N LEU A 190 10.79 -6.50 3.58
CA LEU A 190 10.97 -7.19 2.31
C LEU A 190 11.48 -6.21 1.25
N ASP A 191 10.90 -5.02 1.18
CA ASP A 191 11.32 -3.96 0.27
C ASP A 191 12.76 -3.52 0.54
N GLU A 192 13.15 -3.35 1.81
CA GLU A 192 14.54 -3.09 2.21
C GLU A 192 15.49 -4.18 1.69
N GLN A 193 15.13 -5.45 1.86
CA GLN A 193 15.94 -6.58 1.39
C GLN A 193 16.07 -6.60 -0.14
N LEU A 194 14.97 -6.37 -0.86
CA LEU A 194 14.98 -6.35 -2.32
C LEU A 194 15.84 -5.20 -2.85
N LEU A 195 15.70 -4.00 -2.28
CA LEU A 195 16.48 -2.83 -2.68
C LEU A 195 17.99 -2.98 -2.36
N GLN A 196 18.36 -3.66 -1.28
CA GLN A 196 19.77 -3.95 -0.98
C GLN A 196 20.46 -4.84 -2.03
N HIS A 197 19.70 -5.71 -2.70
CA HIS A 197 20.21 -6.60 -3.73
C HIS A 197 19.96 -6.07 -5.15
N PHE A 198 19.31 -4.92 -5.28
CA PHE A 198 19.03 -4.31 -6.57
C PHE A 198 20.23 -3.49 -7.06
N GLU A 199 20.72 -3.83 -8.25
CA GLU A 199 21.70 -3.04 -8.98
C GLU A 199 21.07 -2.58 -10.29
N ALA A 200 20.98 -1.26 -10.48
CA ALA A 200 20.58 -0.74 -11.78
C ALA A 200 21.65 -1.13 -12.81
N GLY A 201 21.23 -1.63 -13.97
CA GLY A 201 22.11 -2.17 -15.01
C GLY A 201 23.00 -1.11 -15.67
N VAL A 202 22.98 -1.02 -17.01
CA VAL A 202 23.72 0.04 -17.73
C VAL A 202 22.76 1.17 -18.04
N PHE A 203 23.17 2.42 -17.78
CA PHE A 203 22.37 3.59 -18.14
C PHE A 203 22.25 3.72 -19.66
N ASP A 204 21.02 3.84 -20.17
CA ASP A 204 20.72 4.17 -21.55
C ASP A 204 19.96 5.49 -21.63
N SER A 205 20.58 6.49 -22.26
CA SER A 205 20.01 7.82 -22.47
C SER A 205 18.75 7.85 -23.35
N GLN A 206 18.44 6.77 -24.06
CA GLN A 206 17.27 6.66 -24.93
C GLN A 206 16.15 5.78 -24.35
N ALA A 207 16.41 5.11 -23.22
CA ALA A 207 15.46 4.17 -22.63
C ALA A 207 14.33 4.86 -21.86
N GLN A 208 13.26 4.10 -21.64
CA GLN A 208 12.22 4.39 -20.67
C GLN A 208 12.51 3.63 -19.38
N TYR A 209 12.37 4.33 -18.26
CA TYR A 209 12.61 3.80 -16.93
C TYR A 209 11.34 3.77 -16.12
N LYS A 210 11.26 2.83 -15.17
CA LYS A 210 10.22 2.73 -14.15
C LYS A 210 10.88 2.70 -12.77
N LEU A 211 10.19 3.28 -11.78
CA LEU A 211 10.57 3.16 -10.37
C LEU A 211 10.47 1.68 -9.96
N HIS A 212 11.49 1.18 -9.27
CA HIS A 212 11.50 -0.19 -8.77
C HIS A 212 10.26 -0.45 -7.89
N PRO A 213 9.55 -1.60 -8.03
CA PRO A 213 8.31 -1.89 -7.29
C PRO A 213 8.42 -1.76 -5.76
N SER A 214 9.58 -2.09 -5.21
CA SER A 214 9.88 -1.94 -3.76
C SER A 214 10.18 -0.52 -3.30
N CYS A 215 10.25 0.46 -4.20
CA CYS A 215 10.40 1.85 -3.78
C CYS A 215 9.04 2.46 -3.43
N LYS A 216 8.99 3.20 -2.33
CA LYS A 216 7.82 4.00 -1.94
C LYS A 216 8.12 5.47 -2.20
N VAL A 217 7.33 6.12 -3.05
CA VAL A 217 7.48 7.56 -3.37
C VAL A 217 6.20 8.31 -3.05
N ALA A 218 6.35 9.48 -2.43
CA ALA A 218 5.28 10.43 -2.22
C ALA A 218 5.83 11.86 -2.19
N TYR A 219 4.96 12.85 -2.27
CA TYR A 219 5.36 14.26 -2.18
C TYR A 219 4.36 15.11 -1.42
N LEU A 220 4.88 16.11 -0.69
CA LEU A 220 4.12 17.25 -0.19
C LEU A 220 4.14 18.37 -1.23
N LEU A 221 3.13 19.23 -1.23
CA LEU A 221 3.10 20.44 -2.06
C LEU A 221 3.17 21.68 -1.17
N ILE A 222 4.30 22.39 -1.22
CA ILE A 222 4.53 23.62 -0.43
C ILE A 222 4.65 24.78 -1.42
N GLU A 223 3.69 25.70 -1.41
CA GLU A 223 3.66 26.84 -2.35
C GLU A 223 3.85 26.43 -3.82
N GLU A 224 3.15 25.35 -4.25
CA GLU A 224 3.26 24.75 -5.59
C GLU A 224 4.61 24.07 -5.92
N ILE A 225 5.51 23.95 -4.94
CA ILE A 225 6.80 23.25 -5.10
C ILE A 225 6.70 21.85 -4.47
N PRO A 226 6.99 20.78 -5.22
CA PRO A 226 6.94 19.42 -4.70
C PRO A 226 8.16 19.16 -3.80
N LYS A 227 7.89 18.73 -2.57
CA LYS A 227 8.89 18.18 -1.66
C LYS A 227 8.74 16.66 -1.68
N VAL A 228 9.71 15.97 -2.30
CA VAL A 228 9.62 14.53 -2.60
C VAL A 228 10.34 13.71 -1.54
N PHE A 229 9.73 12.58 -1.18
CA PHE A 229 10.29 11.59 -0.28
C PHE A 229 10.29 10.24 -0.99
N ILE A 230 11.43 9.55 -0.95
CA ILE A 230 11.60 8.21 -1.52
C ILE A 230 12.22 7.34 -0.44
N ASN A 231 11.57 6.21 -0.14
CA ASN A 231 12.06 5.21 0.82
C ASN A 231 12.34 5.77 2.22
N GLY A 232 11.55 6.76 2.66
CA GLY A 232 11.69 7.39 3.96
C GLY A 232 12.73 8.51 4.01
N GLU A 233 13.32 8.90 2.88
CA GLU A 233 14.31 9.97 2.82
C GLU A 233 13.86 11.12 1.91
N TYR A 234 14.20 12.36 2.30
CA TYR A 234 14.01 13.53 1.44
C TYR A 234 14.88 13.45 0.18
N PHE A 235 14.25 13.52 -0.99
CA PHE A 235 14.91 13.52 -2.29
C PHE A 235 15.01 14.95 -2.84
N ASP A 236 16.23 15.47 -2.99
CA ASP A 236 16.45 16.86 -3.40
C ASP A 236 16.13 17.10 -4.89
N THR A 237 14.95 17.66 -5.14
CA THR A 237 14.43 17.95 -6.49
C THR A 237 14.61 19.39 -6.95
N ARG A 238 15.23 20.27 -6.14
CA ARG A 238 15.26 21.73 -6.36
C ARG A 238 15.90 22.16 -7.69
N LYS A 239 16.72 21.29 -8.28
CA LYS A 239 17.41 21.52 -9.57
C LYS A 239 16.62 21.06 -10.80
N PHE A 240 15.47 20.41 -10.62
CA PHE A 240 14.64 19.90 -11.71
C PHE A 240 13.37 20.73 -11.88
N ASP A 241 12.71 20.60 -13.03
CA ASP A 241 11.39 21.18 -13.25
C ASP A 241 10.35 20.52 -12.32
N PRO A 242 9.66 21.29 -11.46
CA PRO A 242 8.62 20.78 -10.57
C PRO A 242 7.54 19.95 -11.27
N LYS A 243 7.17 20.31 -12.50
CA LYS A 243 6.13 19.60 -13.26
C LYS A 243 6.59 18.20 -13.65
N ILE A 244 7.86 18.06 -14.07
CA ILE A 244 8.45 16.78 -14.43
C ILE A 244 8.56 15.88 -13.19
N VAL A 245 8.94 16.47 -12.05
CA VAL A 245 9.03 15.76 -10.76
C VAL A 245 7.66 15.22 -10.34
N VAL A 246 6.62 16.05 -10.32
CA VAL A 246 5.26 15.63 -9.99
C VAL A 246 4.76 14.56 -10.96
N GLN A 247 5.01 14.74 -12.26
CA GLN A 247 4.64 13.74 -13.26
C GLN A 247 5.32 12.41 -12.99
N PHE A 248 6.62 12.39 -12.68
CA PHE A 248 7.34 11.17 -12.33
C PHE A 248 6.75 10.51 -11.08
N CYS A 249 6.53 11.24 -9.99
CA CYS A 249 5.96 10.66 -8.77
C CYS A 249 4.57 10.03 -9.03
N ASN A 250 3.75 10.67 -9.87
CA ASN A 250 2.41 10.17 -10.18
C ASN A 250 2.39 9.05 -11.23
N GLN A 251 3.34 8.99 -12.16
CA GLN A 251 3.38 7.97 -13.22
C GLN A 251 4.33 6.81 -12.93
N LEU A 252 5.29 7.01 -12.02
CA LEU A 252 6.39 6.10 -11.69
C LEU A 252 7.29 5.74 -12.87
N THR A 253 7.16 6.45 -13.99
CA THR A 253 7.93 6.23 -15.21
C THR A 253 8.57 7.52 -15.68
N ILE A 254 9.74 7.42 -16.28
CA ILE A 254 10.47 8.57 -16.84
C ILE A 254 11.20 8.18 -18.12
N ASN A 255 11.20 9.07 -19.11
CA ASN A 255 11.90 8.87 -20.37
C ASN A 255 13.24 9.62 -20.36
N ALA A 256 14.35 8.88 -20.47
CA ALA A 256 15.70 9.43 -20.37
C ALA A 256 16.01 10.48 -21.44
N SER A 257 15.50 10.29 -22.67
CA SER A 257 15.74 11.20 -23.80
C SER A 257 15.11 12.58 -23.59
N LYS A 258 14.03 12.65 -22.80
CA LYS A 258 13.30 13.90 -22.49
C LYS A 258 13.78 14.54 -21.19
N HIS A 259 14.13 13.73 -20.21
CA HIS A 259 14.37 14.17 -18.82
C HIS A 259 15.67 13.59 -18.27
N GLN A 260 16.77 13.79 -19.02
CA GLN A 260 18.05 13.14 -18.76
C GLN A 260 18.61 13.40 -17.36
N GLN A 261 18.54 14.64 -16.85
CA GLN A 261 19.13 14.99 -15.54
C GLN A 261 18.43 14.25 -14.39
N LEU A 262 17.10 14.31 -14.31
CA LEU A 262 16.34 13.60 -13.28
C LEU A 262 16.51 12.08 -13.40
N THR A 263 16.47 11.55 -14.63
CA THR A 263 16.66 10.12 -14.87
C THR A 263 18.04 9.64 -14.43
N THR A 264 19.10 10.41 -14.70
CA THR A 264 20.47 10.08 -14.28
C THR A 264 20.58 10.05 -12.75
N ASP A 265 19.95 11.00 -12.06
CA ASP A 265 20.02 11.09 -10.60
C ASP A 265 19.26 9.96 -9.89
N LEU A 266 18.08 9.59 -10.41
CA LEU A 266 17.32 8.43 -9.95
C LEU A 266 18.09 7.12 -10.22
N PHE A 267 18.69 7.00 -11.41
CA PHE A 267 19.48 5.82 -11.79
C PHE A 267 20.72 5.64 -10.89
N LYS A 268 21.46 6.71 -10.61
CA LYS A 268 22.64 6.69 -9.73
C LYS A 268 22.33 6.26 -8.29
N GLN A 269 21.08 6.41 -7.87
CA GLN A 269 20.60 6.01 -6.54
C GLN A 269 19.97 4.61 -6.56
N ASN A 270 20.07 3.87 -7.67
CA ASN A 270 19.45 2.55 -7.85
C ASN A 270 17.95 2.56 -7.55
N LEU A 271 17.22 3.59 -7.99
CA LEU A 271 15.77 3.69 -7.76
C LEU A 271 14.93 3.22 -8.96
N ILE A 272 15.53 3.16 -10.15
CA ILE A 272 14.82 2.92 -11.41
C ILE A 272 15.49 1.83 -12.25
N TYR A 273 14.68 1.13 -13.03
CA TYR A 273 15.12 0.09 -13.99
C TYR A 273 14.55 0.37 -15.38
N ILE A 274 15.19 -0.17 -16.42
CA ILE A 274 14.73 -0.05 -17.81
C ILE A 274 13.49 -0.91 -17.99
N VAL A 275 12.49 -0.37 -18.68
CA VAL A 275 11.32 -1.13 -19.16
C VAL A 275 11.58 -1.50 -20.61
N ASP A 276 11.60 -2.79 -20.92
CA ASP A 276 11.72 -3.32 -22.28
C ASP A 276 10.44 -3.13 -23.11
#